data_AF-A0A9D7XN53-F1
#
_entry.id   AF-A0A9D7XN53-F1
#
_cell.length_a   1.000
_cell.length_b   1.000
_cell.length_c   1.000
_cell.angle_alpha   90.00
_cell.angle_beta   90.00
_cell.angle_gamma   90.00
#
_symmetry.space_group_name_H-M   'P 1'
#
loop_
_entity.id
_entity.type
_entity.pdbx_description
1 polymer ?
#
loop_
_entity_poly.entity_id
_entity_poly.type
_entity_poly.pdbx_seq_one_letter_code
_entity_poly.pdbx_strand_id
1 'polypeptide(L)' 'MPAAARQVLIVHGWSDTSKSFRALARFLADHGYNARLLWLGDYISRDDDLRVEDVARRMGEVIDERMAKGELDKPRST' A
#
# COMPACT_ATOMS: atom_id res chain seq x y z
N MET A 1 2.18 10.61 26.58
CA MET A 1 1.81 10.73 25.16
C MET A 1 1.37 9.36 24.68
N PRO A 2 0.16 9.16 24.14
CA PRO A 2 -0.19 7.88 23.53
C PRO A 2 0.83 7.57 22.43
N ALA A 3 1.28 6.32 22.35
CA ALA A 3 2.19 5.90 21.29
C ALA A 3 1.52 6.19 19.94
N ALA A 4 2.21 6.86 19.02
CA ALA A 4 1.70 7.14 17.69
C ALA A 4 1.27 5.81 17.02
N ALA A 5 0.06 5.79 16.46
CA ALA A 5 -0.51 4.61 15.81
C ALA A 5 0.47 4.07 14.76
N ARG A 6 0.78 2.77 14.83
CA ARG A 6 1.75 2.14 13.92
C ARG A 6 1.15 2.13 12.51
N GLN A 7 1.88 2.65 11.54
CA GLN A 7 1.41 2.70 10.16
C GLN A 7 1.59 1.35 9.47
N VAL A 8 0.59 0.95 8.70
CA VAL A 8 0.62 -0.28 7.87
C VAL A 8 0.22 0.09 6.45
N LEU A 9 1.10 -0.17 5.49
CA LEU A 9 0.80 -0.04 4.07
C LEU A 9 0.34 -1.39 3.52
N ILE A 10 -0.89 -1.45 3.01
CA ILE A 10 -1.45 -2.62 2.35
C ILE A 10 -1.28 -2.43 0.85
N VAL A 11 -0.56 -3.35 0.21
CA VAL A 11 -0.37 -3.39 -1.24
C VAL A 11 -1.28 -4.48 -1.80
N HIS A 12 -2.17 -4.15 -2.72
CA HIS A 12 -2.97 -5.19 -3.38
C HIS A 12 -2.19 -5.88 -4.49
N GLY A 13 -2.52 -7.15 -4.72
CA GLY A 13 -1.86 -7.98 -5.72
C GLY A 13 -2.44 -7.82 -7.13
N TRP A 14 -1.76 -8.50 -8.06
CA TRP A 14 -2.19 -8.75 -9.44
C TRP A 14 -3.51 -9.53 -9.46
N SER A 15 -4.42 -9.19 -10.38
CA SER A 15 -5.78 -9.77 -10.49
C SER A 15 -6.70 -9.54 -9.30
N ASP A 16 -6.34 -8.62 -8.40
CA ASP A 16 -7.19 -8.23 -7.28
C ASP A 16 -7.95 -6.92 -7.57
N THR A 17 -9.00 -6.65 -6.80
CA THR A 17 -9.76 -5.40 -6.88
C THR A 17 -9.55 -4.55 -5.64
N SER A 18 -9.72 -3.23 -5.78
CA SER A 18 -9.72 -2.27 -4.68
C SER A 18 -10.66 -2.58 -3.50
N LYS A 19 -11.57 -3.56 -3.65
CA LYS A 19 -12.52 -3.97 -2.60
C LYS A 19 -11.96 -5.02 -1.64
N SER A 20 -10.98 -5.82 -2.06
CA SER A 20 -10.54 -7.02 -1.32
C SER A 20 -9.93 -6.71 0.05
N PHE A 21 -9.31 -5.54 0.21
CA PHE A 21 -8.62 -5.18 1.44
C PHE A 21 -9.38 -4.24 2.38
N ARG A 22 -10.64 -3.91 2.07
CA ARG A 22 -11.44 -3.03 2.93
C ARG A 22 -11.69 -3.64 4.31
N ALA A 23 -11.96 -4.94 4.37
CA ALA A 23 -12.17 -5.66 5.63
C ALA A 23 -10.90 -5.69 6.48
N LEU A 24 -9.74 -5.95 5.85
CA LEU A 24 -8.45 -5.97 6.54
C LEU A 24 -8.05 -4.57 7.05
N ALA A 25 -8.23 -3.54 6.24
CA ALA A 25 -7.95 -2.16 6.65
C ALA A 25 -8.80 -1.76 7.86
N ARG A 26 -10.08 -2.18 7.89
CA ARG A 26 -10.97 -1.93 9.02
C ARG A 26 -10.53 -2.70 10.27
N PHE A 27 -10.22 -3.98 10.13
CA PHE A 27 -9.68 -4.79 11.23
C PHE A 27 -8.43 -4.14 11.86
N LEU A 28 -7.50 -3.65 11.04
CA LEU A 28 -6.29 -2.98 11.52
C LEU A 28 -6.60 -1.66 12.24
N ALA A 29 -7.53 -0.86 11.70
CA ALA A 29 -7.96 0.38 12.34
C ALA A 29 -8.60 0.11 13.72
N ASP A 30 -9.43 -0.93 13.83
CA ASP A 30 -10.06 -1.34 15.09
C ASP A 30 -9.03 -1.78 16.16
N HIS A 31 -7.82 -2.15 15.74
CA HIS A 31 -6.69 -2.52 16.61
C HIS A 31 -5.66 -1.39 16.80
N GLY A 32 -5.98 -0.15 16.42
CA GLY A 32 -5.13 1.01 16.66
C GLY A 32 -3.99 1.20 15.66
N TYR A 33 -4.05 0.55 14.49
CA TYR A 33 -3.12 0.77 13.40
C TYR A 33 -3.63 1.85 12.44
N ASN A 34 -2.70 2.59 11.85
CA ASN A 34 -3.01 3.53 10.76
C ASN A 34 -2.83 2.80 9.41
N ALA A 35 -3.89 2.14 8.94
CA ALA A 35 -3.87 1.43 7.66
C ALA A 35 -3.94 2.40 6.46
N ARG A 36 -3.05 2.22 5.49
CA ARG A 36 -3.01 2.94 4.22
C ARG A 36 -3.07 1.94 3.08
N LEU A 37 -3.95 2.17 2.11
CA LEU A 37 -4.11 1.32 0.94
C LEU A 37 -3.31 1.90 -0.23
N LEU A 38 -2.38 1.12 -0.77
CA LEU A 38 -1.72 1.40 -2.04
C LEU A 38 -2.51 0.72 -3.15
N TRP A 39 -3.19 1.51 -3.96
CA TRP A 39 -3.89 1.03 -5.16
C TRP A 39 -2.98 1.21 -6.38
N LEU A 40 -2.53 0.07 -6.90
CA LEU A 40 -1.76 -0.08 -8.14
C LEU A 40 -2.67 -0.09 -9.38
N GLY A 41 -4.01 -0.09 -9.20
CA GLY A 41 -5.01 -0.06 -10.27
C GLY A 41 -5.82 -1.34 -10.32
N ASP A 42 -7.09 -1.26 -10.73
CA ASP A 42 -7.89 -2.42 -11.11
C ASP A 42 -7.44 -2.82 -12.54
N TYR A 43 -6.20 -3.33 -12.65
CA TYR A 43 -5.62 -3.71 -13.94
C TYR A 43 -6.34 -4.94 -14.49
N ILE A 44 -7.25 -4.71 -15.44
CA ILE A 44 -7.75 -5.72 -16.36
C ILE A 44 -6.82 -5.67 -17.58
N SER A 45 -5.72 -6.41 -17.57
CA SER A 45 -5.05 -6.71 -18.84
C SER A 45 -4.40 -8.08 -18.82
N ARG A 46 -4.70 -8.82 -19.89
CA ARG A 46 -4.15 -10.11 -20.30
C ARG A 46 -2.89 -9.93 -21.17
N ASP A 47 -2.18 -8.80 -21.01
CA ASP A 47 -0.92 -8.57 -21.71
C ASP A 47 0.24 -9.13 -20.87
N ASP A 48 0.87 -10.17 -21.41
CA ASP A 48 1.90 -10.99 -20.76
C ASP A 48 3.30 -10.34 -20.73
N ASP A 49 3.44 -9.06 -21.11
CA ASP A 49 4.75 -8.38 -21.23
C ASP A 49 5.19 -7.58 -19.99
N LEU A 50 4.55 -7.80 -18.84
CA LEU A 50 4.94 -7.18 -17.58
C LEU A 50 5.96 -8.03 -16.82
N ARG A 51 7.16 -7.46 -16.60
CA ARG A 51 8.18 -8.09 -15.75
C ARG A 51 7.99 -7.72 -14.28
N VAL A 52 8.44 -8.59 -13.39
CA VAL A 52 8.35 -8.38 -11.93
C VAL A 52 9.07 -7.10 -11.51
N GLU A 53 10.16 -6.77 -12.18
CA GLU A 53 10.96 -5.57 -11.95
C GLU A 53 10.19 -4.28 -12.24
N ASP A 54 9.28 -4.29 -13.23
CA ASP A 54 8.45 -3.13 -13.55
C ASP A 54 7.42 -2.85 -12.46
N VAL A 55 6.84 -3.91 -11.89
CA VAL A 55 5.92 -3.80 -10.75
C VAL A 55 6.65 -3.30 -9.51
N ALA A 56 7.84 -3.85 -9.22
CA ALA A 56 8.65 -3.44 -8.08
C ALA A 56 9.09 -1.97 -8.17
N ARG A 57 9.54 -1.55 -9.36
CA ARG A 57 9.92 -0.15 -9.63
C ARG A 57 8.73 0.79 -9.43
N ARG A 58 7.58 0.48 -10.04
CA ARG A 58 6.40 1.33 -9.90
C ARG A 58 5.91 1.37 -8.46
N MET A 59 5.97 0.26 -7.74
CA MET A 59 5.62 0.21 -6.32
C MET A 59 6.53 1.13 -5.49
N GLY A 60 7.84 1.11 -5.73
CA GLY A 60 8.80 2.00 -5.10
C GLY A 60 8.46 3.48 -5.33
N GLU A 61 8.24 3.86 -6.59
CA GLU A 61 7.87 5.24 -6.96
C GLU A 61 6.61 5.73 -6.24
N VAL A 62 5.55 4.91 -6.17
CA VAL A 62 4.33 5.34 -5.49
C VAL A 62 4.53 5.47 -3.98
N ILE A 63 5.35 4.61 -3.37
CA ILE A 63 5.68 4.73 -1.95
C ILE A 63 6.43 6.05 -1.70
N ASP A 64 7.41 6.38 -2.54
CA ASP A 64 8.17 7.64 -2.47
C ASP A 64 7.27 8.86 -2.67
N GLU A 65 6.38 8.85 -3.67
CA GLU A 65 5.41 9.91 -3.91
C GLU A 65 4.49 10.13 -2.69
N ARG A 66 4.03 9.05 -2.05
CA ARG A 66 3.15 9.15 -0.87
C ARG A 66 3.89 9.57 0.38
N MET A 67 5.16 9.20 0.55
CA MET A 67 6.02 9.76 1.58
C MET A 67 6.25 11.25 1.37
N ALA A 68 6.51 11.68 0.13
CA ALA A 68 6.71 13.09 -0.21
C ALA A 68 5.45 13.95 0.07
N LYS A 69 4.25 13.36 -0.10
CA LYS A 69 2.96 13.98 0.24
C LYS A 69 2.61 13.96 1.74
N GLY A 70 3.41 13.30 2.58
CA GLY A 70 3.12 13.12 4.01
C GLY A 70 1.98 12.13 4.30
N GLU A 71 1.59 11.31 3.32
CA GLU A 71 0.56 10.29 3.48
C GLU A 71 1.12 9.01 4.14
N LEU A 72 2.43 8.79 3.94
CA LEU A 72 3.25 7.72 4.54
C LEU A 72 4.39 8.31 5.36
N ASP A 73 4.67 7.66 6.48
CA ASP A 73 5.83 7.98 7.31
C ASP A 73 7.08 7.34 6.71
N LYS A 74 8.24 8.00 6.85
CA LYS A 74 9.51 7.36 6.52
C LYS A 74 9.74 6.15 7.42
N PRO A 75 10.28 5.04 6.90
CA PRO A 75 10.69 3.93 7.72
C PRO A 75 11.63 4.44 8.82
N ARG A 76 11.36 4.05 10.07
CA ARG A 76 12.30 4.34 11.16
C ARG A 76 13.57 3.54 10.89
N SER A 77 14.68 4.22 10.62
CA SER A 77 16.00 3.60 10.65
C SER A 77 16.26 3.18 12.09
N THR A 78 16.16 1.88 12.36
CA THR A 78 16.64 1.28 13.61
C THR A 78 18.13 1.02 13.51
#